data_AF-H0HQW2-F1
#
_entry.id   AF-H0HQW2-F1
#
_cell.length_a   1.000
_cell.length_b   1.000
_cell.length_c   1.000
_cell.angle_alpha   90.00
_cell.angle_beta   90.00
_cell.angle_gamma   90.00
#
_symmetry.space_group_name_H-M   'P 1'
#
loop_
_entity.id
_entity.type
_entity.pdbx_description
1 polymer ?
#
loop_
_entity_poly.entity_id
_entity_poly.type
_entity_poly.pdbx_seq_one_letter_code
_entity_poly.pdbx_strand_id
1 'polypeptide(L)'
;MADPFARARFAAAVARKLDGVSYRQTAAAFPTLNVAMISRAARGENLTIGSFLTLCRAFRLKPMSFLDDGVKRRRVTRKAVFKQAVTASVRRETNEAAPR
;
A
#
# COMPACT_ATOMS: atom_id res chain seq x y z
N MET A 1 -3.32 11.80 13.62
CA MET A 1 -4.18 10.69 13.18
C MET A 1 -3.29 9.45 13.19
N ALA A 2 -3.63 8.40 13.97
CA ALA A 2 -2.77 7.22 14.05
C ALA A 2 -2.65 6.57 12.66
N ASP A 3 -1.42 6.24 12.25
CA ASP A 3 -1.19 5.52 10.99
C ASP A 3 -1.77 4.10 11.15
N PRO A 4 -2.75 3.70 10.33
CA PRO A 4 -3.31 2.34 10.40
C PRO A 4 -2.30 1.26 9.99
N PHE A 5 -1.15 1.65 9.45
CA PHE A 5 -0.08 0.75 9.06
C PHE A 5 1.01 0.67 10.13
N ALA A 6 1.22 -0.53 10.68
CA ALA A 6 2.21 -0.81 11.71
C ALA A 6 3.64 -0.85 11.12
N ARG A 7 4.19 0.32 10.76
CA ARG A 7 5.52 0.46 10.13
C ARG A 7 6.64 -0.18 10.92
N ALA A 8 6.64 0.00 12.23
CA ALA A 8 7.67 -0.58 13.10
C ALA A 8 7.65 -2.11 13.06
N ARG A 9 6.45 -2.72 13.05
CA ARG A 9 6.29 -4.18 12.91
C ARG A 9 6.76 -4.66 11.53
N PHE A 10 6.46 -3.92 10.48
CA PHE A 10 6.92 -4.23 9.13
C PHE A 10 8.45 -4.15 9.02
N ALA A 11 9.06 -3.05 9.49
CA ALA A 11 10.50 -2.86 9.49
C ALA A 11 11.23 -3.96 10.27
N ALA A 12 10.71 -4.34 11.44
CA ALA A 12 11.26 -5.43 12.24
C ALA A 12 11.14 -6.80 11.53
N ALA A 13 10.05 -7.06 10.82
CA ALA A 13 9.88 -8.29 10.04
C ALA A 13 10.85 -8.34 8.85
N VAL A 14 11.05 -7.22 8.17
CA VAL A 14 12.01 -7.08 7.07
C VAL A 14 13.44 -7.23 7.58
N ALA A 15 13.80 -6.57 8.68
CA ALA A 15 15.12 -6.69 9.30
C ALA A 15 15.46 -8.14 9.66
N ARG A 16 14.51 -8.88 10.26
CA ARG A 16 14.68 -10.31 10.55
C ARG A 16 14.90 -11.18 9.30
N LYS A 17 14.35 -10.79 8.15
CA LYS A 17 14.54 -11.50 6.88
C LYS A 17 15.85 -11.15 6.19
N LEU A 18 16.43 -10.01 6.53
CA LEU A 18 17.71 -9.53 6.02
C LEU A 18 18.88 -9.86 6.97
N ASP A 19 18.60 -10.52 8.09
CA ASP A 19 19.63 -10.86 9.07
C ASP A 19 20.68 -11.79 8.43
N GLY A 20 21.94 -11.38 8.53
CA GLY A 20 23.07 -12.08 7.90
C GLY A 20 23.22 -11.90 6.38
N VAL A 21 22.43 -11.05 5.70
CA VAL A 21 22.53 -10.83 4.25
C VAL A 21 22.63 -9.34 3.91
N SER A 22 23.55 -8.98 3.01
CA SER A 22 23.67 -7.59 2.56
C SER A 22 22.51 -7.19 1.64
N TYR A 23 22.11 -5.92 1.66
CA TYR A 23 21.02 -5.41 0.79
C TYR A 23 21.28 -5.65 -0.70
N ARG A 24 22.56 -5.61 -1.13
CA ARG A 24 22.95 -5.90 -2.52
C ARG A 24 22.74 -7.37 -2.87
N GLN A 25 23.11 -8.29 -1.98
CA GLN A 25 22.86 -9.72 -2.16
C GLN A 25 21.36 -10.02 -2.21
N THR A 26 20.56 -9.38 -1.35
CA THR A 26 19.11 -9.54 -1.40
C THR A 26 18.52 -9.01 -2.71
N ALA A 27 18.97 -7.84 -3.19
CA ALA A 27 18.53 -7.31 -4.48
C ALA A 27 18.94 -8.22 -5.66
N ALA A 28 20.10 -8.89 -5.57
CA ALA A 28 20.51 -9.87 -6.57
C ALA A 28 19.65 -11.15 -6.52
N ALA A 29 19.26 -11.61 -5.32
CA ALA A 29 18.40 -12.78 -5.16
C ALA A 29 16.95 -12.53 -5.59
N PHE A 30 16.49 -11.27 -5.53
CA PHE A 30 15.12 -10.88 -5.90
C PHE A 30 15.15 -9.74 -6.92
N PRO A 31 15.08 -10.04 -8.24
CA PRO A 31 15.19 -9.04 -9.30
C PRO A 31 14.14 -7.92 -9.27
N THR A 32 13.02 -8.16 -8.57
CA THR A 32 11.94 -7.18 -8.39
C THR A 32 12.21 -6.18 -7.27
N LEU A 33 13.25 -6.40 -6.46
CA LEU A 33 13.66 -5.53 -5.37
C LEU A 33 14.87 -4.70 -5.77
N ASN A 34 14.87 -3.43 -5.39
CA ASN A 34 16.07 -2.59 -5.45
C ASN A 34 16.59 -2.26 -4.04
N VAL A 35 17.87 -1.92 -3.95
CA VAL A 35 18.54 -1.62 -2.67
C VAL A 35 17.86 -0.48 -1.92
N ALA A 36 17.36 0.53 -2.63
CA ALA A 36 16.67 1.66 -2.02
C ALA A 36 15.36 1.24 -1.34
N MET A 37 14.58 0.35 -1.97
CA MET A 37 13.35 -0.22 -1.41
C MET A 37 13.63 -1.01 -0.14
N ILE A 38 14.67 -1.85 -0.16
CA ILE A 38 15.09 -2.66 0.98
C ILE A 38 15.54 -1.76 2.14
N SER A 39 16.38 -0.76 1.85
CA SER A 39 16.87 0.20 2.85
C SER A 39 15.74 1.00 3.49
N ARG A 40 14.78 1.50 2.70
CA ARG A 40 13.63 2.25 3.23
C ARG A 40 12.74 1.37 4.11
N ALA A 41 12.51 0.13 3.68
CA ALA A 41 11.73 -0.84 4.44
C ALA A 41 12.37 -1.19 5.79
N ALA A 42 13.68 -1.44 5.81
CA ALA A 42 14.42 -1.72 7.04
C ALA A 42 14.41 -0.54 8.03
N ARG A 43 14.41 0.70 7.52
CA ARG A 43 14.34 1.93 8.33
C ARG A 43 12.93 2.34 8.75
N GLY A 44 11.88 1.66 8.28
CA GLY A 44 10.49 2.02 8.56
C GLY A 44 10.01 3.29 7.86
N GLU A 45 10.69 3.70 6.79
CA GLU A 45 10.33 4.88 6.00
C GLU A 45 9.04 4.69 5.19
N ASN A 46 8.56 5.76 4.57
CA ASN A 46 7.35 5.71 3.74
C ASN A 46 7.61 4.98 2.42
N LEU A 47 6.82 3.92 2.19
CA LEU A 47 6.86 3.09 1.00
C LEU A 47 5.60 3.32 0.18
N THR A 48 5.73 3.25 -1.14
CA THR A 48 4.57 3.15 -2.02
C THR A 48 3.88 1.80 -1.79
N ILE A 49 2.57 1.73 -2.08
CA ILE A 49 1.81 0.47 -1.98
C ILE A 49 2.49 -0.64 -2.82
N GLY A 50 3.01 -0.29 -3.99
CA GLY A 50 3.70 -1.23 -4.88
C GLY A 50 4.96 -1.80 -4.22
N SER A 51 5.83 -0.93 -3.70
CA SER A 51 7.06 -1.38 -3.03
C SER A 51 6.77 -2.27 -1.81
N PHE A 52 5.75 -1.92 -1.03
CA PHE A 52 5.30 -2.73 0.10
C PHE A 52 4.82 -4.14 -0.32
N LEU A 53 3.97 -4.23 -1.35
CA LEU A 53 3.45 -5.51 -1.83
C LEU A 53 4.55 -6.38 -2.45
N THR A 54 5.49 -5.78 -3.18
CA THR A 54 6.64 -6.51 -3.74
C THR A 54 7.52 -7.10 -2.65
N LEU A 55 7.80 -6.34 -1.57
CA LEU A 55 8.54 -6.83 -0.40
C LEU A 55 7.77 -7.96 0.32
N CYS A 56 6.45 -7.81 0.48
CA CYS A 56 5.63 -8.87 1.07
C CYS A 56 5.69 -10.16 0.25
N ARG A 57 5.61 -10.05 -1.09
CA ARG A 57 5.73 -11.18 -2.00
C ARG A 57 7.10 -11.85 -1.90
N ALA A 58 8.18 -11.07 -1.93
CA ALA A 58 9.55 -11.57 -1.89
C ALA A 58 9.86 -12.30 -0.57
N PHE A 59 9.46 -11.73 0.57
CA PHE A 59 9.74 -12.29 1.89
C PHE A 59 8.65 -13.21 2.45
N ARG A 60 7.65 -13.54 1.63
CA ARG A 60 6.46 -14.35 2.01
C ARG A 60 5.77 -13.81 3.26
N LEU A 61 5.68 -12.49 3.39
CA LEU A 61 4.96 -11.81 4.46
C LEU A 61 3.50 -11.64 4.06
N LYS A 62 2.58 -11.74 5.02
CA LYS A 62 1.15 -11.48 4.80
C LYS A 62 0.90 -9.96 4.91
N PRO A 63 0.47 -9.26 3.84
CA PRO A 63 0.30 -7.80 3.89
C PRO A 63 -0.64 -7.34 5.00
N MET A 64 -1.72 -8.07 5.21
CA MET A 64 -2.74 -7.77 6.22
C MET A 64 -2.24 -7.91 7.67
N SER A 65 -1.09 -8.57 7.90
CA SER A 65 -0.53 -8.68 9.25
C SER A 65 0.06 -7.38 9.80
N PHE A 66 0.28 -6.40 8.94
CA PHE A 66 0.81 -5.08 9.28
C PHE A 66 -0.27 -4.00 9.35
N LEU A 67 -1.54 -4.41 9.28
CA LEU A 67 -2.69 -3.54 9.42
C LEU A 67 -3.15 -3.63 10.88
N ASP A 68 -3.17 -2.51 11.59
CA ASP A 68 -3.69 -2.51 12.95
C ASP A 68 -5.23 -2.44 12.92
N ASP A 69 -5.86 -3.51 13.40
CA ASP A 69 -7.30 -3.59 13.60
C ASP A 69 -7.70 -2.65 14.75
N GLY A 70 -8.67 -1.76 14.52
CA GLY A 70 -9.17 -0.83 15.55
C GLY A 70 -8.62 0.59 15.48
N VAL A 71 -7.70 0.91 14.57
CA VAL A 71 -7.42 2.32 14.25
C VAL A 71 -8.71 2.94 13.69
N LYS A 72 -9.25 3.96 14.37
CA LYS A 72 -10.46 4.68 13.96
C LYS A 72 -10.22 5.30 12.58
N ARG A 73 -10.50 4.54 11.53
CA ARG A 73 -10.57 5.05 10.16
C ARG A 73 -11.70 6.06 10.13
N ARG A 74 -11.53 7.13 9.35
CA ARG A 74 -12.63 8.06 9.09
C ARG A 74 -13.81 7.23 8.56
N ARG A 75 -14.85 7.07 9.39
CA ARG A 75 -15.99 6.23 9.05
C ARG A 75 -16.72 6.92 7.91
N VAL A 76 -16.57 6.39 6.70
CA VAL A 76 -17.30 6.86 5.54
C VAL A 76 -18.72 6.34 5.67
N THR A 77 -19.59 7.15 6.26
CA THR A 77 -21.03 6.85 6.34
C THR A 77 -21.70 7.20 5.02
N ARG A 78 -22.86 6.59 4.73
CA ARG A 78 -23.66 6.95 3.55
C ARG A 78 -23.93 8.47 3.48
N LYS A 79 -24.15 9.12 4.63
CA LYS A 79 -24.26 10.58 4.76
C LYS A 79 -22.97 11.33 4.39
N ALA A 80 -21.79 10.77 4.71
CA ALA A 80 -20.51 11.35 4.32
C ALA A 80 -20.25 11.22 2.81
N VAL A 81 -20.67 10.11 2.19
CA VAL A 81 -20.59 9.91 0.73
C VAL A 81 -21.48 10.92 -0.01
N PHE A 82 -22.74 11.07 0.41
CA PHE A 82 -23.66 12.04 -0.20
C PHE A 82 -23.23 13.51 -0.01
N LYS A 83 -22.37 13.79 0.97
CA LYS A 83 -21.79 15.13 1.20
C LYS A 83 -20.50 15.39 0.43
N GLN A 84 -19.96 14.39 -0.28
CA GLN A 84 -18.82 14.63 -1.16
C GLN A 84 -19.28 15.51 -2.32
N ALA A 85 -18.52 16.57 -2.60
CA ALA A 85 -18.74 17.39 -3.79
C ALA A 85 -18.33 16.57 -5.01
N VAL A 86 -19.26 15.76 -5.52
CA VAL A 86 -19.11 15.05 -6.78
C VAL A 86 -19.74 15.91 -7.87
N THR A 87 -19.08 16.01 -9.02
CA THR A 87 -19.67 16.60 -10.22
C THR A 87 -20.94 15.83 -10.56
N ALA A 88 -22.04 16.55 -10.80
CA ALA A 88 -23.31 15.93 -11.16
C ALA A 88 -23.13 14.99 -12.36
N SER A 89 -23.80 13.84 -12.35
CA SER A 89 -23.82 12.96 -13.51
C SER A 89 -24.51 13.69 -14.66
N VAL A 90 -23.71 14.12 -15.64
CA VAL A 90 -24.21 14.82 -16.82
C VAL A 90 -24.65 13.79 -17.87
N ARG A 91 -25.72 14.10 -18.59
CA ARG A 91 -26.24 13.25 -19.67
C ARG A 91 -25.17 13.12 -20.76
N ARG A 92 -24.82 11.88 -21.15
CA ARG A 92 -23.89 11.64 -22.27
C ARG A 92 -24.60 11.97 -23.57
N GLU A 93 -24.09 12.94 -24.32
CA GLU A 93 -24.67 13.38 -25.60
C GLU A 93 -24.70 12.27 -26.67
N THR A 94 -23.90 11.22 -26.50
CA THR A 94 -23.72 10.14 -27.49
C THR A 94 -24.93 9.21 -27.64
N ASN A 95 -25.91 9.24 -26.72
CA ASN A 95 -27.08 8.33 -26.78
C ASN A 95 -28.33 8.95 -27.43
N GLU A 96 -28.30 10.22 -27.85
CA GLU A 96 -29.45 10.87 -28.47
C GLU A 96 -29.43 10.79 -30.01
N ALA A 97 -28.33 10.31 -30.61
CA ALA A 97 -28.11 10.26 -32.06
C ALA A 97 -28.09 8.83 -32.64
N ALA A 98 -28.90 7.91 -32.11
CA ALA A 98 -29.19 6.67 -32.82
C ALA A 98 -30.55 6.81 -33.54
N PRO A 99 -30.58 7.06 -34.86
CA PRO A 99 -31.82 6.94 -35.62
C PRO A 99 -32.28 5.48 -35.57
N ARG A 100 -33.55 5.27 -35.22
CA ARG A 100 -34.26 4.00 -35.47
C ARG A 100 -34.58 3.87 -36.95
#